data_AF-A0A3C0PDU2-F1
#
_entry.id   AF-A0A3C0PDU2-F1
#
_cell.length_a   1.000
_cell.length_b   1.000
_cell.length_c   1.000
_cell.angle_alpha   90.00
_cell.angle_beta   90.00
_cell.angle_gamma   90.00
#
_symmetry.space_group_name_H-M   'P 1'
#
loop_
_entity.id
_entity.type
_entity.pdbx_description
1 polymer ?
#
loop_
_entity_poly.entity_id
_entity_poly.type
_entity_poly.pdbx_seq_one_letter_code
_entity_poly.pdbx_strand_id
1 'polypeptide(L)'
;WRNGKLTQRWFFDSDSSANRSDTGQGCHNLRVGDVDADGYDEIVYGSCTIDHNGKGLYNTKLQHGDALHLSDMDPDRTGLEVWQVHEDYKTNGGIVASFRDAKDGTIIKEYTGSADNGRGMAAPVVSGKRGWQMWSSKTTGLIDISGNTVSSTRPSSINFGIWWDGDLLRELEDSIYITKYGGNTLLTASGCASNNSTKSTPCLTADIFGDWREELILRNNDNTALYIYTTTAATAYRLYTLMHDPIYRMSVASENVAYNQPPEPGIYINYDMTLPEVNPAIQYYDGTVNDICSQSVCRSRPVNSSVKVMADRSFVLPVRFNGMSKSISIYDCSGKMIKRAIVKKDAVNLRKDFGLSNAMYIVKVDAVSENLIK
;
A
#
# COMPACT_ATOMS: atom_id res chain seq x y z
N TRP A 1 -5.13 5.25 21.16
CA TRP A 1 -5.68 4.71 22.43
C TRP A 1 -4.53 4.46 23.41
N ARG A 2 -4.64 4.89 24.66
CA ARG A 2 -3.67 4.60 25.74
C ARG A 2 -4.44 3.94 26.87
N ASN A 3 -4.08 2.71 27.22
CA ASN A 3 -4.77 1.91 28.24
C ASN A 3 -6.30 1.82 28.02
N GLY A 4 -6.72 1.48 26.79
CA GLY A 4 -8.14 1.34 26.47
C GLY A 4 -8.93 2.67 26.50
N LYS A 5 -8.26 3.83 26.50
CA LYS A 5 -8.91 5.15 26.39
C LYS A 5 -8.42 5.91 25.16
N LEU A 6 -9.35 6.55 24.45
CA LEU A 6 -9.01 7.55 23.44
C LEU A 6 -8.57 8.83 24.15
N THR A 7 -7.38 9.32 23.85
CA THR A 7 -6.84 10.56 24.39
C THR A 7 -6.30 11.38 23.23
N GLN A 8 -6.58 12.68 23.24
CA GLN A 8 -6.01 13.59 22.24
C GLN A 8 -4.49 13.61 22.38
N ARG A 9 -3.77 13.37 21.29
CA ARG A 9 -2.30 13.46 21.24
C ARG A 9 -1.87 14.91 21.03
N TRP A 10 -2.46 15.55 20.03
CA TRP A 10 -2.28 16.96 19.65
C TRP A 10 -3.50 17.40 18.82
N PHE A 11 -3.57 18.68 18.49
CA PHE A 11 -4.58 19.25 17.60
C PHE A 11 -3.91 20.28 16.69
N PHE A 12 -4.12 20.16 15.37
CA PHE A 12 -3.64 21.10 14.37
C PHE A 12 -4.83 21.91 13.86
N ASP A 13 -4.72 23.23 13.93
CA ASP A 13 -5.80 24.15 13.55
C ASP A 13 -5.27 25.26 12.63
N SER A 14 -5.71 25.27 11.37
CA SER A 14 -5.35 26.33 10.43
C SER A 14 -6.02 27.67 10.76
N ASP A 15 -7.01 27.70 11.66
CA ASP A 15 -7.53 28.96 12.19
C ASP A 15 -6.66 29.59 13.28
N SER A 16 -5.67 28.86 13.79
CA SER A 16 -4.65 29.47 14.63
C SER A 16 -3.76 30.42 13.80
N SER A 17 -3.26 31.49 14.41
CA SER A 17 -2.33 32.41 13.73
C SER A 17 -1.04 31.73 13.28
N ALA A 18 -0.62 30.67 13.98
CA ALA A 18 0.60 29.92 13.68
C ALA A 18 0.51 29.08 12.39
N ASN A 19 -0.69 28.58 12.06
CA ASN A 19 -0.90 27.64 10.94
C ASN A 19 -1.80 28.22 9.83
N ARG A 20 -2.01 29.55 9.83
CA ARG A 20 -2.97 30.17 8.90
C ARG A 20 -2.59 30.04 7.43
N SER A 21 -1.30 29.85 7.13
CA SER A 21 -0.85 29.54 5.77
C SER A 21 -1.37 28.20 5.26
N ASP A 22 -1.70 27.26 6.15
CA ASP A 22 -2.08 25.88 5.80
C ASP A 22 -3.56 25.73 5.41
N THR A 23 -4.35 26.80 5.53
CA THR A 23 -5.70 26.84 4.98
C THR A 23 -5.67 26.63 3.45
N GLY A 24 -6.59 25.82 2.94
CA GLY A 24 -6.76 25.57 1.50
C GLY A 24 -5.74 24.62 0.88
N GLN A 25 -4.86 24.00 1.66
CA GLN A 25 -3.81 23.12 1.13
C GLN A 25 -4.20 21.64 1.01
N GLY A 26 -5.27 21.21 1.69
CA GLY A 26 -5.69 19.81 1.75
C GLY A 26 -6.12 19.24 0.40
N CYS A 27 -5.89 17.95 0.18
CA CYS A 27 -6.48 17.18 -0.91
C CYS A 27 -7.77 16.48 -0.47
N HIS A 28 -8.51 15.93 -1.43
CA HIS A 28 -9.56 14.93 -1.16
C HIS A 28 -9.00 13.55 -0.78
N ASN A 29 -7.85 13.51 -0.12
CA ASN A 29 -7.11 12.36 0.37
C ASN A 29 -5.90 12.88 1.16
N LEU A 30 -5.12 11.98 1.73
CA LEU A 30 -3.89 12.27 2.45
C LEU A 30 -2.94 11.09 2.34
N ARG A 31 -1.66 11.31 2.64
CA ARG A 31 -0.67 10.23 2.79
C ARG A 31 -0.04 10.31 4.17
N VAL A 32 0.44 9.17 4.65
CA VAL A 32 1.06 9.02 5.97
C VAL A 32 2.33 8.21 5.81
N GLY A 33 3.42 8.72 6.38
CA GLY A 33 4.71 8.04 6.40
C GLY A 33 5.77 8.90 7.06
N ASP A 34 6.84 8.27 7.52
CA ASP A 34 8.06 8.91 8.00
C ASP A 34 8.78 9.58 6.81
N VAL A 35 8.58 10.89 6.65
CA VAL A 35 9.14 11.66 5.53
C VAL A 35 10.44 12.35 5.89
N ASP A 36 10.74 12.52 7.18
CA ASP A 36 11.96 13.18 7.65
C ASP A 36 13.02 12.26 8.25
N ALA A 37 12.72 10.95 8.32
CA ALA A 37 13.55 9.83 8.77
C ALA A 37 13.84 9.82 10.27
N ASP A 38 12.89 10.27 11.10
CA ASP A 38 13.00 10.27 12.56
C ASP A 38 12.35 9.06 13.26
N GLY A 39 11.68 8.19 12.48
CA GLY A 39 11.01 6.99 12.95
C GLY A 39 9.56 7.21 13.40
N TYR A 40 9.00 8.40 13.20
CA TYR A 40 7.59 8.71 13.39
C TYR A 40 6.93 9.09 12.06
N ASP A 41 5.62 8.90 11.96
CA ASP A 41 4.91 9.25 10.73
C ASP A 41 4.41 10.70 10.72
N GLU A 42 4.63 11.36 9.60
CA GLU A 42 4.03 12.65 9.24
C GLU A 42 2.72 12.44 8.47
N ILE A 43 1.91 13.50 8.38
CA ILE A 43 0.70 13.53 7.55
C ILE A 43 0.94 14.49 6.38
N VAL A 44 1.11 13.94 5.17
CA VAL A 44 1.12 14.70 3.93
C VAL A 44 -0.33 15.01 3.54
N TYR A 45 -0.78 16.21 3.86
CA TYR A 45 -2.16 16.65 3.72
C TYR A 45 -2.32 17.52 2.47
N GLY A 46 -2.10 16.92 1.30
CA GLY A 46 -2.06 17.64 0.03
C GLY A 46 -0.82 18.53 -0.06
N SER A 47 -1.01 19.84 -0.22
CA SER A 47 0.03 20.86 -0.42
C SER A 47 0.72 21.32 0.87
N CYS A 48 0.33 20.81 2.04
CA CYS A 48 1.04 20.98 3.30
C CYS A 48 1.29 19.64 3.99
N THR A 49 2.25 19.62 4.91
CA THR A 49 2.59 18.44 5.70
C THR A 49 2.60 18.79 7.18
N ILE A 50 2.04 17.91 8.01
CA ILE A 50 1.95 18.05 9.45
C ILE A 50 2.89 17.03 10.09
N ASP A 51 3.77 17.53 10.97
CA ASP A 51 4.77 16.79 11.74
C ASP A 51 4.12 15.79 12.72
N HIS A 52 4.80 14.70 13.10
CA HIS A 52 4.30 13.68 14.04
C HIS A 52 3.85 14.26 15.40
N ASN A 53 4.36 15.44 15.76
CA ASN A 53 4.04 16.17 16.98
C ASN A 53 2.85 17.16 16.83
N GLY A 54 2.25 17.26 15.65
CA GLY A 54 1.07 18.08 15.37
C GLY A 54 1.36 19.52 14.97
N LYS A 55 2.61 19.88 14.70
CA LYS A 55 3.00 21.17 14.11
C LYS A 55 3.00 21.09 12.58
N GLY A 56 2.88 22.23 11.90
CA GLY A 56 3.15 22.27 10.46
C GLY A 56 4.63 21.99 10.20
N LEU A 57 4.92 21.03 9.30
CA LEU A 57 6.27 20.72 8.84
C LEU A 57 6.65 21.66 7.69
N TYR A 58 5.84 21.69 6.63
CA TYR A 58 5.99 22.64 5.53
C TYR A 58 4.66 22.89 4.80
N ASN A 59 4.69 23.91 3.95
CA ASN A 59 3.57 24.31 3.09
C ASN A 59 4.09 24.84 1.75
N THR A 60 3.70 24.17 0.67
CA THR A 60 4.10 24.53 -0.71
C THR A 60 3.33 25.73 -1.26
N LYS A 61 2.17 26.04 -0.66
CA LYS A 61 1.21 27.07 -1.09
C LYS A 61 0.60 26.81 -2.46
N LEU A 62 0.68 25.58 -2.94
CA LEU A 62 0.14 25.16 -4.24
C LEU A 62 -1.36 24.85 -4.22
N GLN A 63 -2.01 25.00 -3.06
CA GLN A 63 -3.47 24.90 -2.87
C GLN A 63 -4.01 23.47 -3.04
N HIS A 64 -5.33 23.36 -3.14
CA HIS A 64 -6.07 22.12 -3.20
C HIS A 64 -5.75 21.26 -4.44
N GLY A 65 -5.90 19.95 -4.27
CA GLY A 65 -5.72 18.96 -5.32
C GLY A 65 -6.57 17.71 -5.14
N ASP A 66 -6.74 16.98 -6.24
CA ASP A 66 -7.63 15.82 -6.32
C ASP A 66 -6.92 14.46 -6.23
N ALA A 67 -5.62 14.42 -6.50
CA ALA A 67 -4.79 13.20 -6.45
C ALA A 67 -3.41 13.49 -5.86
N LEU A 68 -2.92 12.54 -5.05
CA LEU A 68 -1.71 12.67 -4.24
C LEU A 68 -1.01 11.31 -4.13
N HIS A 69 0.28 11.28 -4.38
CA HIS A 69 1.11 10.08 -4.37
C HIS A 69 2.33 10.31 -3.49
N LEU A 70 2.65 9.36 -2.60
CA LEU A 70 3.80 9.39 -1.70
C LEU A 70 4.53 8.05 -1.78
N SER A 71 5.77 8.05 -2.23
CA SER A 71 6.62 6.86 -2.31
C SER A 71 8.07 7.28 -2.50
N ASP A 72 8.99 6.31 -2.48
CA ASP A 72 10.32 6.47 -3.05
C ASP A 72 10.18 6.34 -4.58
N MET A 73 10.13 7.48 -5.27
CA MET A 73 9.89 7.54 -6.73
C MET A 73 11.19 7.79 -7.48
N ASP A 74 12.11 8.56 -6.89
CA ASP A 74 13.46 8.84 -7.38
C ASP A 74 14.51 8.14 -6.50
N PRO A 75 14.96 6.92 -6.86
CA PRO A 75 15.88 6.13 -6.04
C PRO A 75 17.30 6.72 -5.96
N ASP A 76 17.59 7.80 -6.70
CA ASP A 76 18.86 8.52 -6.64
C ASP A 76 18.80 9.73 -5.69
N ARG A 77 17.63 10.03 -5.13
CA ARG A 77 17.42 11.00 -4.07
C ARG A 77 17.18 10.28 -2.75
N THR A 78 17.77 10.81 -1.67
CA THR A 78 17.53 10.25 -0.34
C THR A 78 16.21 10.79 0.18
N GLY A 79 15.29 9.90 0.51
CA GLY A 79 14.00 10.24 1.11
C GLY A 79 12.85 9.74 0.25
N LEU A 80 11.70 10.40 0.40
CA LEU A 80 10.50 10.12 -0.37
C LEU A 80 10.14 11.34 -1.20
N GLU A 81 9.33 11.13 -2.22
CA GLU A 81 8.77 12.22 -3.02
C GLU A 81 7.25 12.23 -2.99
N VAL A 82 6.71 13.42 -3.22
CA VAL A 82 5.28 13.63 -3.41
C VAL A 82 4.99 14.09 -4.83
N TRP A 83 4.14 13.33 -5.52
CA TRP A 83 3.52 13.75 -6.77
C TRP A 83 2.07 14.17 -6.51
N GLN A 84 1.70 15.38 -6.89
CA GLN A 84 0.39 15.94 -6.64
C GLN A 84 -0.12 16.73 -7.85
N VAL A 85 -1.43 16.68 -8.09
CA VAL A 85 -2.13 17.55 -9.04
C VAL A 85 -2.91 18.62 -8.32
N HIS A 86 -3.07 19.79 -8.94
CA HIS A 86 -3.67 20.98 -8.33
C HIS A 86 -4.88 21.46 -9.12
N GLU A 87 -5.95 21.83 -8.40
CA GLU A 87 -7.20 22.36 -8.97
C GLU A 87 -7.16 23.89 -9.06
N ASP A 88 -6.64 24.55 -8.03
CA ASP A 88 -6.67 26.01 -7.85
C ASP A 88 -5.54 26.75 -8.59
N TYR A 89 -5.32 26.40 -9.85
CA TYR A 89 -4.22 26.93 -10.66
C TYR A 89 -4.24 28.48 -10.79
N LYS A 90 -5.41 29.11 -10.67
CA LYS A 90 -5.56 30.57 -10.83
C LYS A 90 -4.93 31.37 -9.68
N THR A 91 -4.81 30.76 -8.51
CA THR A 91 -4.35 31.44 -7.29
C THR A 91 -2.98 30.96 -6.82
N ASN A 92 -2.44 29.89 -7.42
CA ASN A 92 -1.13 29.31 -7.08
C ASN A 92 -0.01 29.60 -8.10
N GLY A 93 -0.25 30.51 -9.07
CA GLY A 93 0.74 30.85 -10.10
C GLY A 93 0.63 30.04 -11.39
N GLY A 94 -0.49 29.35 -11.63
CA GLY A 94 -0.73 28.57 -12.85
C GLY A 94 -0.20 27.14 -12.76
N ILE A 95 0.14 26.66 -11.56
CA ILE A 95 0.69 25.32 -11.35
C ILE A 95 -0.47 24.32 -11.26
N VAL A 96 -0.41 23.29 -12.10
CA VAL A 96 -1.44 22.24 -12.18
C VAL A 96 -0.93 20.88 -11.70
N ALA A 97 0.38 20.69 -11.58
CA ALA A 97 0.97 19.55 -10.89
C ALA A 97 2.35 19.89 -10.34
N SER A 98 2.77 19.19 -9.29
CA SER A 98 4.11 19.31 -8.73
C SER A 98 4.68 17.96 -8.30
N PHE A 99 5.99 17.84 -8.46
CA PHE A 99 6.82 16.78 -7.90
C PHE A 99 7.77 17.44 -6.89
N ARG A 100 7.79 16.95 -5.65
CA ARG A 100 8.53 17.60 -4.56
C ARG A 100 9.14 16.59 -3.60
N ASP A 101 10.15 17.06 -2.88
CA ASP A 101 10.73 16.36 -1.75
C ASP A 101 9.69 16.25 -0.62
N ALA A 102 9.48 15.03 -0.10
CA ALA A 102 8.47 14.79 0.91
C ALA A 102 8.87 15.34 2.29
N LYS A 103 10.17 15.55 2.57
CA LYS A 103 10.68 15.99 3.86
C LYS A 103 10.44 17.47 4.12
N ASP A 104 10.80 18.30 3.15
CA ASP A 104 10.84 19.76 3.33
C ASP A 104 9.93 20.52 2.34
N GLY A 105 9.29 19.81 1.42
CA GLY A 105 8.40 20.39 0.42
C GLY A 105 9.11 21.12 -0.70
N THR A 106 10.44 21.01 -0.80
CA THR A 106 11.21 21.59 -1.89
C THR A 106 10.70 21.07 -3.22
N ILE A 107 10.26 22.00 -4.07
CA ILE A 107 9.72 21.64 -5.38
C ILE A 107 10.86 21.20 -6.29
N ILE A 108 10.79 19.95 -6.73
CA ILE A 108 11.72 19.36 -7.71
C ILE A 108 11.30 19.78 -9.12
N LYS A 109 9.99 19.73 -9.38
CA LYS A 109 9.42 20.12 -10.67
C LYS A 109 8.00 20.64 -10.54
N GLU A 110 7.69 21.68 -11.31
CA GLU A 110 6.34 22.21 -11.49
C GLU A 110 5.88 22.04 -12.93
N TYR A 111 4.58 21.86 -13.09
CA TYR A 111 3.92 21.81 -14.38
C TYR A 111 2.85 22.88 -14.43
N THR A 112 2.94 23.77 -15.40
CA THR A 112 1.99 24.87 -15.58
C THR A 112 0.82 24.45 -16.46
N GLY A 113 -0.36 25.00 -16.20
CA GLY A 113 -1.54 24.79 -17.02
C GLY A 113 -2.60 25.86 -16.77
N SER A 114 -3.70 25.78 -17.51
CA SER A 114 -4.77 26.79 -17.49
C SER A 114 -6.15 26.18 -17.20
N ALA A 115 -6.18 25.03 -16.54
CA ALA A 115 -7.40 24.31 -16.18
C ALA A 115 -7.13 23.40 -14.97
N ASP A 116 -8.19 23.11 -14.22
CA ASP A 116 -8.18 22.09 -13.17
C ASP A 116 -7.60 20.76 -13.69
N ASN A 117 -6.67 20.19 -12.92
CA ASN A 117 -6.04 18.91 -13.18
C ASN A 117 -6.53 17.83 -12.21
N GLY A 118 -7.81 17.50 -12.25
CA GLY A 118 -8.45 16.59 -11.29
C GLY A 118 -8.02 15.11 -11.28
N ARG A 119 -6.94 14.70 -11.96
CA ARG A 119 -6.38 13.33 -11.90
C ARG A 119 -4.87 13.33 -12.10
N GLY A 120 -4.15 12.57 -11.29
CA GLY A 120 -2.73 12.28 -11.40
C GLY A 120 -2.44 10.81 -11.08
N MET A 121 -1.30 10.31 -11.55
CA MET A 121 -0.79 8.99 -11.21
C MET A 121 0.73 9.00 -11.26
N ALA A 122 1.37 8.26 -10.34
CA ALA A 122 2.79 7.95 -10.33
C ALA A 122 2.99 6.43 -10.21
N ALA A 123 3.76 5.83 -11.12
CA ALA A 123 4.05 4.40 -11.11
C ALA A 123 5.24 4.05 -12.01
N PRO A 124 5.98 2.97 -11.74
CA PRO A 124 6.98 2.42 -12.64
C PRO A 124 6.25 1.67 -13.77
N VAL A 125 6.12 2.28 -14.95
CA VAL A 125 5.36 1.69 -16.07
C VAL A 125 6.21 1.45 -17.32
N VAL A 126 7.47 1.90 -17.33
CA VAL A 126 8.37 1.79 -18.47
C VAL A 126 9.59 0.94 -18.12
N SER A 127 9.72 -0.21 -18.77
CA SER A 127 10.90 -1.07 -18.61
C SER A 127 12.20 -0.36 -19.01
N GLY A 128 13.26 -0.57 -18.25
CA GLY A 128 14.58 0.01 -18.51
C GLY A 128 14.69 1.51 -18.20
N LYS A 129 13.67 2.10 -17.55
CA LYS A 129 13.73 3.47 -17.03
C LYS A 129 13.84 3.43 -15.51
N ARG A 130 14.92 4.04 -15.01
CA ARG A 130 15.14 4.29 -13.59
C ARG A 130 14.18 5.37 -13.10
N GLY A 131 13.74 5.25 -11.86
CA GLY A 131 12.67 6.06 -11.27
C GLY A 131 11.27 5.71 -11.77
N TRP A 132 10.27 6.20 -11.06
CA TRP A 132 8.87 6.08 -11.49
C TRP A 132 8.57 7.06 -12.63
N GLN A 133 7.46 6.80 -13.34
CA GLN A 133 6.90 7.77 -14.26
C GLN A 133 5.64 8.38 -13.66
N MET A 134 5.38 9.63 -14.02
CA MET A 134 4.21 10.39 -13.59
C MET A 134 3.39 10.82 -14.79
N TRP A 135 2.09 10.94 -14.62
CA TRP A 135 1.20 11.54 -15.62
C TRP A 135 -0.06 12.09 -14.96
N SER A 136 -0.80 12.90 -15.70
CA SER A 136 -2.02 13.52 -15.20
C SER A 136 -2.99 13.84 -16.33
N SER A 137 -4.19 14.31 -15.97
CA SER A 137 -5.18 14.76 -16.95
C SER A 137 -4.68 15.95 -17.82
N LYS A 138 -3.71 16.72 -17.32
CA LYS A 138 -3.14 17.92 -17.95
C LYS A 138 -1.67 17.81 -18.33
N THR A 139 -0.93 16.77 -17.94
CA THR A 139 0.41 16.56 -18.52
C THR A 139 0.30 16.26 -20.02
N THR A 140 1.31 16.68 -20.79
CA THR A 140 1.39 16.45 -22.24
C THR A 140 1.72 14.99 -22.61
N GLY A 141 1.96 14.14 -21.61
CA GLY A 141 2.34 12.75 -21.78
C GLY A 141 2.77 12.11 -20.48
N LEU A 142 3.61 11.08 -20.61
CA LEU A 142 4.28 10.39 -19.52
C LEU A 142 5.63 11.09 -19.24
N ILE A 143 5.89 11.44 -17.99
CA ILE A 143 7.09 12.18 -17.55
C ILE A 143 7.91 11.33 -16.59
N ASP A 144 9.23 11.48 -16.61
CA ASP A 144 10.14 10.84 -15.65
C ASP A 144 10.42 11.73 -14.42
N ILE A 145 11.16 11.18 -13.46
CA ILE A 145 11.63 11.86 -12.23
C ILE A 145 12.46 13.13 -12.49
N SER A 146 13.11 13.24 -13.64
CA SER A 146 13.82 14.46 -14.07
C SER A 146 12.89 15.50 -14.72
N GLY A 147 11.62 15.15 -14.91
CA GLY A 147 10.61 15.96 -15.58
C GLY A 147 10.75 16.00 -17.10
N ASN A 148 11.44 15.02 -17.70
CA ASN A 148 11.48 14.86 -19.14
C ASN A 148 10.28 14.06 -19.62
N THR A 149 9.74 14.40 -20.79
CA THR A 149 8.71 13.59 -21.45
C THR A 149 9.32 12.28 -21.94
N VAL A 150 8.90 11.16 -21.37
CA VAL A 150 9.26 9.80 -21.79
C VAL A 150 8.45 9.38 -23.02
N SER A 151 7.18 9.79 -23.07
CA SER A 151 6.25 9.49 -24.16
C SER A 151 5.23 10.60 -24.28
N SER A 152 4.87 11.00 -25.50
CA SER A 152 3.74 11.91 -25.75
C SER A 152 2.37 11.27 -25.49
N THR A 153 2.33 9.95 -25.32
CA THR A 153 1.10 9.20 -25.04
C THR A 153 1.10 8.78 -23.58
N ARG A 154 0.20 9.38 -22.80
CA ARG A 154 -0.07 8.96 -21.42
C ARG A 154 -0.75 7.59 -21.39
N PRO A 155 -0.65 6.84 -20.28
CA PRO A 155 -1.49 5.67 -20.06
C PRO A 155 -2.98 5.99 -20.11
N SER A 156 -3.80 5.00 -20.48
CA SER A 156 -5.25 5.17 -20.67
C SER A 156 -6.02 5.38 -19.36
N SER A 157 -5.48 4.93 -18.23
CA SER A 157 -6.03 5.14 -16.89
C SER A 157 -5.24 6.22 -16.15
N ILE A 158 -5.98 7.04 -15.39
CA ILE A 158 -5.44 7.96 -14.39
C ILE A 158 -6.29 7.79 -13.12
N ASN A 159 -6.18 6.59 -12.53
CA ASN A 159 -6.94 6.17 -11.36
C ASN A 159 -6.01 5.43 -10.38
N PHE A 160 -5.92 4.11 -10.44
CA PHE A 160 -5.11 3.31 -9.53
C PHE A 160 -3.92 2.64 -10.25
N GLY A 161 -2.82 2.48 -9.52
CA GLY A 161 -1.78 1.52 -9.85
C GLY A 161 -2.01 0.21 -9.08
N ILE A 162 -1.72 -0.93 -9.71
CA ILE A 162 -1.82 -2.25 -9.08
C ILE A 162 -0.67 -3.15 -9.54
N TRP A 163 0.05 -3.79 -8.63
CA TRP A 163 1.01 -4.85 -9.00
C TRP A 163 0.25 -6.15 -9.22
N TRP A 164 0.08 -6.56 -10.48
CA TRP A 164 -0.79 -7.67 -10.83
C TRP A 164 -0.06 -8.82 -11.49
N ASP A 165 0.85 -8.55 -12.44
CA ASP A 165 1.50 -9.62 -13.19
C ASP A 165 2.81 -10.14 -12.53
N GLY A 166 3.68 -10.75 -13.33
CA GLY A 166 4.89 -11.39 -12.85
C GLY A 166 6.09 -10.45 -12.70
N ASP A 167 6.04 -9.26 -13.27
CA ASP A 167 7.17 -8.33 -13.34
C ASP A 167 7.12 -7.23 -12.27
N LEU A 168 8.08 -6.30 -12.29
CA LEU A 168 8.21 -5.23 -11.28
C LEU A 168 7.62 -3.89 -11.73
N LEU A 169 7.08 -3.82 -12.95
CA LEU A 169 6.29 -2.66 -13.36
C LEU A 169 4.90 -2.77 -12.74
N ARG A 170 4.26 -1.62 -12.61
CA ARG A 170 2.93 -1.54 -12.02
C ARG A 170 1.89 -1.43 -13.13
N GLU A 171 0.87 -2.28 -13.05
CA GLU A 171 -0.31 -2.21 -13.91
C GLU A 171 -1.23 -1.09 -13.44
N LEU A 172 -2.26 -0.83 -14.23
CA LEU A 172 -3.24 0.20 -13.99
C LEU A 172 -4.62 -0.42 -13.78
N GLU A 173 -5.21 -0.07 -12.64
CA GLU A 173 -6.59 -0.40 -12.31
C GLU A 173 -7.49 0.80 -12.60
N ASP A 174 -8.59 0.54 -13.29
CA ASP A 174 -9.68 1.51 -13.47
C ASP A 174 -10.99 0.77 -13.72
N SER A 175 -12.01 1.10 -12.93
CA SER A 175 -13.33 0.49 -12.98
C SER A 175 -13.34 -1.01 -12.67
N ILE A 176 -13.33 -1.85 -13.70
CA ILE A 176 -13.36 -3.32 -13.58
C ILE A 176 -12.22 -3.96 -14.37
N TYR A 177 -11.23 -3.14 -14.75
CA TYR A 177 -10.15 -3.53 -15.64
C TYR A 177 -8.82 -3.40 -14.93
N ILE A 178 -7.94 -4.36 -15.21
CA ILE A 178 -6.50 -4.22 -15.01
C ILE A 178 -5.84 -4.19 -16.38
N THR A 179 -5.04 -3.18 -16.64
CA THR A 179 -4.37 -2.94 -17.93
C THR A 179 -2.88 -2.71 -17.74
N LYS A 180 -2.06 -3.16 -18.70
CA LYS A 180 -0.62 -2.88 -18.69
C LYS A 180 -0.28 -1.76 -19.67
N TYR A 181 0.50 -0.78 -19.26
CA TYR A 181 0.92 0.30 -20.16
C TYR A 181 1.72 -0.24 -21.34
N GLY A 182 1.35 0.16 -22.57
CA GLY A 182 1.93 -0.39 -23.79
C GLY A 182 1.59 -1.86 -24.07
N GLY A 183 0.69 -2.46 -23.28
CA GLY A 183 0.29 -3.86 -23.36
C GLY A 183 -1.22 -4.04 -23.49
N ASN A 184 -1.71 -5.19 -23.04
CA ASN A 184 -3.12 -5.59 -23.13
C ASN A 184 -3.88 -5.35 -21.81
N THR A 185 -5.21 -5.47 -21.88
CA THR A 185 -6.04 -5.72 -20.69
C THR A 185 -5.72 -7.11 -20.13
N LEU A 186 -5.33 -7.18 -18.87
CA LEU A 186 -4.97 -8.41 -18.17
C LEU A 186 -6.15 -9.04 -17.42
N LEU A 187 -7.08 -8.21 -16.95
CA LEU A 187 -8.31 -8.64 -16.29
C LEU A 187 -9.48 -7.76 -16.75
N THR A 188 -10.61 -8.42 -17.01
CA THR A 188 -11.94 -7.79 -17.07
C THR A 188 -12.83 -8.53 -16.06
N ALA A 189 -13.11 -7.91 -14.92
CA ALA A 189 -13.93 -8.49 -13.85
C ALA A 189 -15.42 -8.50 -14.20
N SER A 190 -15.80 -9.35 -15.16
CA SER A 190 -17.17 -9.45 -15.66
C SER A 190 -18.15 -9.85 -14.56
N GLY A 191 -19.27 -9.13 -14.47
CA GLY A 191 -20.26 -9.30 -13.40
C GLY A 191 -19.98 -8.45 -12.15
N CYS A 192 -18.84 -7.76 -12.11
CA CYS A 192 -18.49 -6.77 -11.09
C CYS A 192 -18.74 -5.34 -11.57
N ALA A 193 -18.72 -4.41 -10.61
CA ALA A 193 -18.78 -2.98 -10.86
C ALA A 193 -17.89 -2.22 -9.87
N SER A 194 -17.38 -1.08 -10.33
CA SER A 194 -16.67 -0.11 -9.48
C SER A 194 -17.61 0.71 -8.61
N ASN A 195 -17.03 1.49 -7.71
CA ASN A 195 -17.71 2.40 -6.79
C ASN A 195 -17.51 3.87 -7.19
N ASN A 196 -18.24 4.74 -6.49
CA ASN A 196 -17.97 6.18 -6.47
C ASN A 196 -18.10 6.89 -7.82
N SER A 197 -19.09 6.47 -8.62
CA SER A 197 -19.47 7.11 -9.89
C SER A 197 -18.28 7.27 -10.84
N THR A 198 -17.92 8.50 -11.22
CA THR A 198 -16.84 8.77 -12.18
C THR A 198 -15.44 8.52 -11.60
N LYS A 199 -15.30 8.44 -10.27
CA LYS A 199 -14.04 8.05 -9.64
C LYS A 199 -13.72 6.57 -9.90
N SER A 200 -14.73 5.74 -10.18
CA SER A 200 -14.56 4.36 -10.65
C SER A 200 -13.60 3.52 -9.81
N THR A 201 -13.62 3.70 -8.49
CA THR A 201 -12.65 3.07 -7.59
C THR A 201 -13.07 1.63 -7.26
N PRO A 202 -12.13 0.77 -6.88
CA PRO A 202 -12.43 -0.55 -6.36
C PRO A 202 -13.11 -0.46 -4.99
N CYS A 203 -13.49 -1.59 -4.40
CA CYS A 203 -13.79 -1.63 -2.97
C CYS A 203 -12.51 -1.55 -2.15
N LEU A 204 -11.45 -2.21 -2.61
CA LEU A 204 -10.10 -2.16 -2.07
C LEU A 204 -9.12 -2.73 -3.11
N THR A 205 -7.90 -2.18 -3.19
CA THR A 205 -6.73 -2.87 -3.75
C THR A 205 -5.68 -3.05 -2.67
N ALA A 206 -5.27 -4.28 -2.37
CA ALA A 206 -4.25 -4.52 -1.37
C ALA A 206 -3.66 -5.94 -1.47
N ASP A 207 -2.37 -6.12 -1.17
CA ASP A 207 -1.79 -7.44 -0.85
C ASP A 207 -2.37 -7.92 0.48
N ILE A 208 -3.47 -8.67 0.44
CA ILE A 208 -4.16 -9.17 1.64
C ILE A 208 -3.88 -10.65 1.88
N PHE A 209 -3.40 -11.38 0.88
CA PHE A 209 -2.91 -12.73 1.01
C PHE A 209 -2.06 -13.17 -0.19
N GLY A 210 -1.31 -14.26 -0.02
CA GLY A 210 -0.52 -14.83 -1.11
C GLY A 210 0.92 -14.34 -1.07
N ASP A 211 1.42 -13.85 -2.19
CA ASP A 211 2.72 -13.16 -2.27
C ASP A 211 2.50 -11.65 -2.38
N TRP A 212 3.51 -10.91 -2.80
CA TRP A 212 3.57 -9.44 -2.73
C TRP A 212 2.62 -8.69 -3.66
N ARG A 213 1.93 -9.39 -4.58
CA ARG A 213 1.04 -8.75 -5.55
C ARG A 213 -0.31 -8.48 -4.92
N GLU A 214 -0.98 -7.50 -5.49
CA GLU A 214 -2.16 -6.90 -4.87
C GLU A 214 -3.43 -7.62 -5.34
N GLU A 215 -4.33 -7.94 -4.41
CA GLU A 215 -5.68 -8.36 -4.74
C GLU A 215 -6.53 -7.15 -5.15
N LEU A 216 -7.46 -7.39 -6.08
CA LEU A 216 -8.53 -6.47 -6.45
C LEU A 216 -9.85 -6.92 -5.83
N ILE A 217 -10.46 -6.08 -5.00
CA ILE A 217 -11.79 -6.32 -4.44
C ILE A 217 -12.80 -5.43 -5.13
N LEU A 218 -13.84 -6.04 -5.69
CA LEU A 218 -14.97 -5.34 -6.31
C LEU A 218 -16.30 -5.88 -5.76
N ARG A 219 -17.34 -5.05 -5.81
CA ARG A 219 -18.72 -5.52 -5.63
C ARG A 219 -19.21 -6.18 -6.92
N ASN A 220 -20.12 -7.13 -6.80
CA ASN A 220 -20.90 -7.57 -7.95
C ASN A 220 -21.96 -6.52 -8.34
N ASN A 221 -22.52 -6.66 -9.55
CA ASN A 221 -23.44 -5.67 -10.12
C ASN A 221 -24.69 -5.37 -9.26
N ASP A 222 -25.18 -6.34 -8.51
CA ASP A 222 -26.37 -6.24 -7.67
C ASP A 222 -26.08 -5.97 -6.19
N ASN A 223 -24.81 -5.76 -5.83
CA ASN A 223 -24.34 -5.46 -4.47
C ASN A 223 -24.61 -6.57 -3.43
N THR A 224 -24.73 -7.82 -3.86
CA THR A 224 -24.98 -8.96 -2.95
C THR A 224 -23.70 -9.65 -2.48
N ALA A 225 -22.56 -9.41 -3.12
CA ALA A 225 -21.29 -10.03 -2.76
C ALA A 225 -20.07 -9.16 -3.12
N LEU A 226 -18.97 -9.39 -2.40
CA LEU A 226 -17.63 -8.91 -2.75
C LEU A 226 -16.86 -10.03 -3.44
N TYR A 227 -16.19 -9.69 -4.54
CA TYR A 227 -15.38 -10.59 -5.33
C TYR A 227 -13.92 -10.17 -5.13
N ILE A 228 -13.12 -11.11 -4.65
CA ILE A 228 -11.68 -10.91 -4.42
C ILE A 228 -10.95 -11.63 -5.54
N TYR A 229 -10.26 -10.85 -6.38
CA TYR A 229 -9.43 -11.35 -7.45
C TYR A 229 -7.98 -11.33 -6.99
N THR A 230 -7.32 -12.48 -7.10
CA THR A 230 -5.87 -12.62 -6.91
C THR A 230 -5.25 -13.08 -8.22
N THR A 231 -4.02 -12.66 -8.48
CA THR A 231 -3.32 -13.01 -9.70
C THR A 231 -2.93 -14.49 -9.73
N THR A 232 -2.82 -15.03 -10.94
CA THR A 232 -2.28 -16.38 -11.18
C THR A 232 -1.01 -16.35 -12.04
N ALA A 233 -0.54 -15.15 -12.41
CA ALA A 233 0.72 -14.99 -13.10
C ALA A 233 1.85 -15.58 -12.23
N ALA A 234 2.86 -16.19 -12.84
CA ALA A 234 4.05 -16.58 -12.12
C ALA A 234 5.00 -15.37 -12.02
N THR A 235 5.65 -15.19 -10.88
CA THR A 235 6.70 -14.18 -10.69
C THR A 235 8.01 -14.83 -10.25
N ALA A 236 9.13 -14.30 -10.73
CA ALA A 236 10.46 -14.67 -10.25
C ALA A 236 10.89 -13.85 -9.02
N TYR A 237 10.13 -12.80 -8.68
CA TYR A 237 10.45 -11.86 -7.61
C TYR A 237 9.78 -12.26 -6.31
N ARG A 238 10.54 -12.17 -5.22
CA ARG A 238 10.05 -12.41 -3.87
C ARG A 238 10.31 -11.16 -3.05
N LEU A 239 9.24 -10.41 -2.79
CA LEU A 239 9.21 -9.31 -1.83
C LEU A 239 8.55 -9.78 -0.54
N TYR A 240 8.76 -9.04 0.55
CA TYR A 240 7.90 -9.17 1.71
C TYR A 240 6.48 -8.76 1.32
N THR A 241 5.47 -9.28 2.04
CA THR A 241 4.12 -8.75 1.89
C THR A 241 4.15 -7.24 2.07
N LEU A 242 3.49 -6.52 1.16
CA LEU A 242 3.45 -5.07 1.19
C LEU A 242 2.72 -4.57 2.44
N MET A 243 1.86 -5.38 3.06
CA MET A 243 1.24 -5.06 4.35
C MET A 243 2.22 -5.00 5.54
N HIS A 244 3.48 -5.38 5.35
CA HIS A 244 4.56 -5.15 6.30
C HIS A 244 5.45 -3.94 5.95
N ASP A 245 5.22 -3.27 4.82
CA ASP A 245 5.76 -1.94 4.56
C ASP A 245 4.88 -0.89 5.28
N PRO A 246 5.47 -0.01 6.12
CA PRO A 246 4.69 0.90 6.96
C PRO A 246 3.85 1.88 6.14
N ILE A 247 4.40 2.43 5.06
CA ILE A 247 3.70 3.42 4.22
C ILE A 247 2.63 2.76 3.37
N TYR A 248 2.88 1.57 2.82
CA TYR A 248 1.87 0.79 2.11
C TYR A 248 0.71 0.43 3.03
N ARG A 249 1.01 -0.11 4.22
CA ARG A 249 -0.01 -0.52 5.19
C ARG A 249 -0.85 0.66 5.64
N MET A 250 -0.26 1.84 5.81
CA MET A 250 -0.98 3.07 6.11
C MET A 250 -1.77 3.58 4.92
N SER A 251 -1.24 3.48 3.70
CA SER A 251 -1.96 3.85 2.48
C SER A 251 -3.22 3.01 2.29
N VAL A 252 -3.16 1.69 2.52
CA VAL A 252 -4.33 0.79 2.53
C VAL A 252 -5.33 1.21 3.62
N ALA A 253 -4.86 1.65 4.79
CA ALA A 253 -5.73 2.12 5.87
C ALA A 253 -6.49 3.40 5.49
N SER A 254 -5.87 4.28 4.70
CA SER A 254 -6.46 5.53 4.24
C SER A 254 -7.14 5.44 2.86
N GLU A 255 -7.09 4.30 2.17
CA GLU A 255 -7.61 4.16 0.81
C GLU A 255 -9.08 4.53 0.71
N ASN A 256 -9.89 4.25 1.74
CA ASN A 256 -11.32 4.56 1.75
C ASN A 256 -11.66 6.05 1.98
N VAL A 257 -10.66 6.90 2.24
CA VAL A 257 -10.87 8.30 2.66
C VAL A 257 -11.15 9.18 1.45
N ALA A 258 -12.33 9.81 1.44
CA ALA A 258 -12.76 10.79 0.44
C ALA A 258 -12.61 10.29 -1.02
N TYR A 259 -11.69 10.86 -1.80
CA TYR A 259 -11.34 10.37 -3.14
C TYR A 259 -10.21 9.36 -3.01
N ASN A 260 -10.58 8.07 -3.02
CA ASN A 260 -9.65 6.97 -2.85
C ASN A 260 -8.43 7.12 -3.77
N GLN A 261 -7.25 6.80 -3.24
CA GLN A 261 -5.99 6.81 -3.98
C GLN A 261 -5.32 5.43 -3.85
N PRO A 262 -4.55 4.98 -4.86
CA PRO A 262 -3.89 3.67 -4.81
C PRO A 262 -2.92 3.60 -3.64
N PRO A 263 -2.78 2.44 -2.98
CA PRO A 263 -1.78 2.26 -1.95
C PRO A 263 -0.37 2.31 -2.54
N GLU A 264 0.57 2.90 -1.83
CA GLU A 264 1.95 3.06 -2.29
C GLU A 264 2.91 2.66 -1.18
N PRO A 265 3.98 1.91 -1.50
CA PRO A 265 4.99 1.53 -0.54
C PRO A 265 5.96 2.67 -0.28
N GLY A 266 6.62 2.61 0.86
CA GLY A 266 7.74 3.48 1.20
C GLY A 266 9.05 3.05 0.56
N ILE A 267 9.07 1.89 -0.09
CA ILE A 267 10.22 1.34 -0.79
C ILE A 267 10.13 1.54 -2.31
N TYR A 268 11.27 1.79 -2.94
CA TYR A 268 11.36 1.78 -4.40
C TYR A 268 11.16 0.39 -4.98
N ILE A 269 10.16 0.23 -5.85
CA ILE A 269 9.92 -0.99 -6.62
C ILE A 269 10.08 -0.69 -8.12
N ASN A 270 11.09 -1.29 -8.73
CA ASN A 270 11.34 -1.34 -10.18
C ASN A 270 12.43 -2.38 -10.46
N TYR A 271 12.74 -2.69 -11.73
CA TYR A 271 13.74 -3.68 -12.12
C TYR A 271 15.15 -3.46 -11.56
N ASP A 272 15.53 -2.22 -11.31
CA ASP A 272 16.83 -1.80 -10.80
C ASP A 272 16.80 -1.53 -9.27
N MET A 273 15.73 -1.92 -8.59
CA MET A 273 15.69 -1.87 -7.14
C MET A 273 16.74 -2.80 -6.53
N THR A 274 17.28 -2.39 -5.40
CA THR A 274 18.00 -3.32 -4.52
C THR A 274 16.96 -4.03 -3.66
N LEU A 275 16.85 -5.34 -3.81
CA LEU A 275 15.95 -6.13 -2.96
C LEU A 275 16.29 -5.88 -1.48
N PRO A 276 15.31 -5.60 -0.61
CA PRO A 276 15.57 -5.35 0.79
C PRO A 276 16.33 -6.54 1.40
N GLU A 277 17.59 -6.33 1.79
CA GLU A 277 18.41 -7.36 2.45
C GLU A 277 17.98 -7.58 3.92
N VAL A 278 17.26 -6.61 4.47
CA VAL A 278 16.80 -6.60 5.86
C VAL A 278 15.30 -6.88 5.94
N ASN A 279 14.92 -7.64 6.96
CA ASN A 279 13.50 -7.80 7.31
C ASN A 279 12.91 -6.40 7.63
N PRO A 280 11.63 -6.15 7.30
CA PRO A 280 10.92 -4.99 7.79
C PRO A 280 11.07 -4.86 9.31
N ALA A 281 11.36 -3.66 9.80
CA ALA A 281 11.56 -3.36 11.21
C ALA A 281 10.21 -3.30 11.95
N ILE A 282 9.51 -4.42 12.02
CA ILE A 282 8.18 -4.54 12.60
C ILE A 282 8.18 -5.48 13.80
N GLN A 283 7.25 -5.23 14.72
CA GLN A 283 6.90 -6.14 15.80
C GLN A 283 5.42 -6.49 15.67
N TYR A 284 5.09 -7.79 15.75
CA TYR A 284 3.71 -8.21 15.84
C TYR A 284 3.11 -7.74 17.16
N TYR A 285 1.93 -7.12 17.07
CA TYR A 285 1.18 -6.74 18.25
C TYR A 285 0.75 -8.00 19.02
N ASP A 286 1.29 -8.17 20.23
CA ASP A 286 1.02 -9.33 21.09
C ASP A 286 -0.11 -9.06 22.12
N GLY A 287 -0.81 -7.94 21.98
CA GLY A 287 -1.81 -7.48 22.95
C GLY A 287 -1.25 -6.59 24.05
N THR A 288 0.07 -6.39 24.12
CA THR A 288 0.71 -5.41 25.00
C THR A 288 1.31 -4.27 24.18
N VAL A 289 0.96 -3.03 24.54
CA VAL A 289 1.58 -1.83 23.93
C VAL A 289 2.86 -1.56 24.73
N ASN A 290 3.96 -2.21 24.37
CA ASN A 290 5.28 -1.78 24.78
C ASN A 290 5.83 -0.87 23.68
N ASP A 291 6.39 0.29 24.03
CA ASP A 291 7.01 1.20 23.07
C ASP A 291 8.07 0.44 22.25
N ILE A 292 7.80 0.29 20.95
CA ILE A 292 8.57 -0.57 20.01
C ILE A 292 9.98 -0.01 19.75
N CYS A 293 10.27 1.22 20.19
CA CYS A 293 11.52 1.94 19.93
C CYS A 293 12.78 1.35 20.63
N SER A 294 12.71 0.17 21.26
CA SER A 294 13.80 -0.35 22.10
C SER A 294 14.28 -1.78 21.82
N GLN A 295 13.74 -2.51 20.82
CA GLN A 295 14.12 -3.92 20.65
C GLN A 295 14.99 -4.19 19.42
N SER A 296 16.25 -4.56 19.69
CA SER A 296 17.16 -5.20 18.76
C SER A 296 16.57 -6.50 18.20
N VAL A 297 16.39 -6.54 16.87
CA VAL A 297 15.78 -7.64 16.11
C VAL A 297 16.54 -8.95 16.34
N CYS A 298 15.87 -9.93 16.96
CA CYS A 298 16.36 -11.30 17.04
C CYS A 298 16.11 -12.00 15.70
N ARG A 299 17.19 -12.29 14.97
CA ARG A 299 17.17 -12.87 13.63
C ARG A 299 16.72 -14.33 13.65
N SER A 300 15.61 -14.66 12.99
CA SER A 300 15.35 -16.02 12.50
C SER A 300 15.21 -16.00 10.98
N ARG A 301 16.04 -16.78 10.27
CA ARG A 301 16.01 -16.92 8.81
C ARG A 301 14.67 -17.53 8.35
N PRO A 302 13.92 -16.90 7.43
CA PRO A 302 12.81 -17.57 6.76
C PRO A 302 13.39 -18.56 5.73
N VAL A 303 13.00 -19.83 5.83
CA VAL A 303 13.29 -20.84 4.82
C VAL A 303 12.02 -21.10 4.02
N ASN A 304 12.10 -20.89 2.70
CA ASN A 304 11.04 -21.19 1.74
C ASN A 304 10.49 -22.60 1.96
N SER A 305 9.21 -22.69 2.28
CA SER A 305 8.48 -23.94 2.18
C SER A 305 7.05 -23.63 1.77
N SER A 306 6.72 -23.93 0.52
CA SER A 306 5.36 -23.80 0.01
C SER A 306 4.42 -24.74 0.78
N VAL A 307 3.28 -24.21 1.20
CA VAL A 307 2.19 -24.98 1.78
C VAL A 307 1.29 -25.42 0.63
N LYS A 308 1.10 -26.72 0.43
CA LYS A 308 0.24 -27.25 -0.64
C LYS A 308 -1.19 -27.40 -0.13
N VAL A 309 -2.16 -26.77 -0.76
CA VAL A 309 -3.59 -26.98 -0.47
C VAL A 309 -4.13 -28.10 -1.37
N MET A 310 -4.80 -29.08 -0.76
CA MET A 310 -5.38 -30.25 -1.41
C MET A 310 -6.83 -29.98 -1.82
N ALA A 311 -7.37 -30.79 -2.74
CA ALA A 311 -8.76 -30.66 -3.22
C ALA A 311 -9.81 -30.75 -2.09
N ASP A 312 -9.50 -31.46 -1.01
CA ASP A 312 -10.38 -31.58 0.16
C ASP A 312 -10.22 -30.41 1.16
N ARG A 313 -9.49 -29.36 0.75
CA ARG A 313 -9.15 -28.16 1.53
C ARG A 313 -8.20 -28.39 2.70
N SER A 314 -7.55 -29.55 2.76
CA SER A 314 -6.45 -29.76 3.71
C SER A 314 -5.21 -29.05 3.20
N PHE A 315 -4.46 -28.39 4.07
CA PHE A 315 -3.15 -27.85 3.72
C PHE A 315 -2.06 -28.78 4.26
N VAL A 316 -1.14 -29.18 3.38
CA VAL A 316 -0.01 -30.05 3.69
C VAL A 316 1.08 -29.22 4.31
N LEU A 317 1.51 -29.63 5.51
CA LEU A 317 2.60 -28.99 6.22
C LEU A 317 3.93 -29.26 5.51
N PRO A 318 4.88 -28.32 5.55
CA PRO A 318 6.21 -28.53 4.99
C PRO A 318 6.86 -29.84 5.47
N VAL A 319 7.57 -30.53 4.58
CA VAL A 319 8.24 -31.83 4.84
C VAL A 319 9.16 -31.79 6.07
N ARG A 320 9.75 -30.63 6.38
CA ARG A 320 10.56 -30.44 7.59
C ARG A 320 9.80 -30.72 8.89
N PHE A 321 8.47 -30.72 8.87
CA PHE A 321 7.61 -31.02 10.01
C PHE A 321 7.24 -32.51 10.11
N ASN A 322 7.57 -33.35 9.13
CA ASN A 322 7.16 -34.75 9.12
C ASN A 322 7.60 -35.50 10.38
N GLY A 323 6.69 -36.27 10.97
CA GLY A 323 6.94 -37.05 12.19
C GLY A 323 7.02 -36.23 13.50
N MET A 324 7.10 -34.90 13.44
CA MET A 324 7.10 -34.06 14.64
C MET A 324 5.69 -33.79 15.16
N SER A 325 5.57 -33.50 16.46
CA SER A 325 4.41 -32.81 17.02
C SER A 325 4.44 -31.34 16.61
N LYS A 326 3.30 -30.78 16.21
CA LYS A 326 3.16 -29.38 15.80
C LYS A 326 2.07 -28.71 16.61
N SER A 327 2.35 -27.51 17.13
CA SER A 327 1.34 -26.61 17.68
C SER A 327 0.74 -25.83 16.52
N ILE A 328 -0.54 -26.05 16.25
CA ILE A 328 -1.33 -25.31 15.28
C ILE A 328 -2.12 -24.26 16.05
N SER A 329 -1.80 -22.99 15.85
CA SER A 329 -2.54 -21.85 16.40
C SER A 329 -3.29 -21.16 15.26
N ILE A 330 -4.60 -20.98 15.44
CA ILE A 330 -5.51 -20.43 14.42
C ILE A 330 -6.04 -19.11 14.95
N TYR A 331 -5.96 -18.07 14.11
CA TYR A 331 -6.43 -16.73 14.41
C TYR A 331 -7.46 -16.30 13.37
N ASP A 332 -8.37 -15.41 13.76
CA ASP A 332 -9.17 -14.67 12.78
C ASP A 332 -8.32 -13.57 12.12
N CYS A 333 -8.87 -12.91 11.10
CA CYS A 333 -8.17 -11.82 10.41
C CYS A 333 -7.93 -10.57 11.27
N SER A 334 -8.49 -10.50 12.49
CA SER A 334 -8.16 -9.44 13.46
C SER A 334 -6.93 -9.77 14.31
N GLY A 335 -6.37 -10.97 14.16
CA GLY A 335 -5.26 -11.47 14.97
C GLY A 335 -5.70 -12.10 16.29
N LYS A 336 -7.01 -12.24 16.56
CA LYS A 336 -7.50 -12.92 17.75
C LYS A 336 -7.37 -14.44 17.57
N MET A 337 -6.72 -15.10 18.54
CA MET A 337 -6.60 -16.56 18.53
C MET A 337 -7.96 -17.20 18.76
N ILE A 338 -8.40 -18.01 17.81
CA ILE A 338 -9.67 -18.75 17.86
C ILE A 338 -9.45 -20.11 18.51
N LYS A 339 -8.37 -20.81 18.14
CA LYS A 339 -8.13 -22.18 18.56
C LYS A 339 -6.65 -22.53 18.52
N ARG A 340 -6.23 -23.42 19.41
CA ARG A 340 -4.88 -23.99 19.43
C ARG A 340 -4.96 -25.49 19.70
N ALA A 341 -4.20 -26.29 18.96
CA ALA A 341 -4.08 -27.72 19.21
C ALA A 341 -2.69 -28.23 18.87
N ILE A 342 -2.25 -29.28 19.56
CA ILE A 342 -1.06 -30.05 19.18
C ILE A 342 -1.50 -31.21 18.30
N VAL A 343 -0.89 -31.34 17.12
CA VAL A 343 -1.17 -32.41 16.15
C VAL A 343 0.11 -33.12 15.73
N LYS A 344 0.03 -34.42 15.43
CA LYS A 344 1.10 -35.18 14.75
C LYS A 344 0.84 -35.39 13.25
N LYS A 345 -0.19 -34.73 12.70
CA LYS A 345 -0.58 -34.85 11.28
C LYS A 345 0.38 -34.09 10.37
N ASP A 346 0.54 -34.57 9.14
CA ASP A 346 1.32 -33.89 8.09
C ASP A 346 0.44 -33.06 7.14
N ALA A 347 -0.88 -33.21 7.25
CA ALA A 347 -1.86 -32.34 6.61
C ALA A 347 -2.97 -31.99 7.61
N VAL A 348 -3.48 -30.76 7.50
CA VAL A 348 -4.46 -30.21 8.44
C VAL A 348 -5.65 -29.64 7.68
N ASN A 349 -6.86 -29.89 8.16
CA ASN A 349 -8.10 -29.37 7.61
C ASN A 349 -8.85 -28.57 8.67
N LEU A 350 -8.95 -27.25 8.52
CA LEU A 350 -9.55 -26.39 9.56
C LEU A 350 -11.01 -26.73 9.88
N ARG A 351 -11.78 -27.16 8.89
CA ARG A 351 -13.18 -27.55 9.11
C ARG A 351 -13.28 -28.90 9.81
N LYS A 352 -12.59 -29.93 9.29
CA LYS A 352 -12.68 -31.29 9.82
C LYS A 352 -11.96 -31.45 11.16
N ASP A 353 -10.78 -30.86 11.31
CA ASP A 353 -9.93 -31.01 12.50
C ASP A 353 -10.26 -30.01 13.61
N PHE A 354 -10.79 -28.84 13.26
CA PHE A 354 -11.05 -27.77 14.24
C PHE A 354 -12.52 -27.33 14.32
N GLY A 355 -13.40 -27.83 13.45
CA GLY A 355 -14.82 -27.48 13.44
C GLY A 355 -15.09 -26.04 12.98
N LEU A 356 -14.16 -25.43 12.25
CA LEU A 356 -14.28 -24.03 11.81
C LEU A 356 -15.18 -23.90 10.58
N SER A 357 -15.90 -22.78 10.48
CA SER A 357 -16.73 -22.43 9.33
C SER A 357 -15.86 -22.07 8.11
N ASN A 358 -16.49 -21.91 6.94
CA ASN A 358 -15.78 -21.37 5.78
C ASN A 358 -15.54 -19.87 6.02
N ALA A 359 -14.32 -19.49 6.33
CA ALA A 359 -13.85 -18.12 6.46
C ALA A 359 -12.34 -18.05 6.19
N MET A 360 -11.79 -16.84 6.23
CA MET A 360 -10.35 -16.61 6.18
C MET A 360 -9.77 -16.71 7.59
N TYR A 361 -8.62 -17.40 7.72
CA TYR A 361 -7.94 -17.62 8.99
C TYR A 361 -6.44 -17.48 8.80
N ILE A 362 -5.75 -16.94 9.79
CA ILE A 362 -4.29 -16.95 9.87
C ILE A 362 -3.89 -18.19 10.67
N VAL A 363 -3.01 -19.03 10.12
CA VAL A 363 -2.56 -20.26 10.78
C VAL A 363 -1.07 -20.19 11.05
N LYS A 364 -0.69 -20.26 12.33
CA LYS A 364 0.70 -20.39 12.76
C LYS A 364 0.99 -21.86 13.09
N VAL A 365 2.12 -22.37 12.59
CA VAL A 365 2.58 -23.74 12.82
C VAL A 365 3.95 -23.72 13.46
N ASP A 366 4.04 -24.18 14.70
CA ASP A 366 5.30 -24.31 15.45
C ASP A 366 5.62 -25.79 15.69
N ALA A 367 6.88 -26.21 15.48
CA ALA A 367 7.31 -27.54 15.93
C ALA A 367 7.39 -27.55 17.47
N VAL A 368 6.92 -28.64 18.09
CA VAL A 368 6.96 -28.80 19.55
C VAL A 368 7.81 -30.01 19.89
N SER A 369 8.80 -29.83 20.76
CA SER A 369 9.58 -30.95 21.30
C SER A 369 8.69 -31.81 22.21
N GLU A 370 8.84 -33.14 22.13
CA GLU A 370 8.04 -34.07 22.96
C GLU A 370 8.21 -33.86 24.48
N ASN A 371 9.24 -33.14 24.92
CA ASN A 371 9.49 -32.81 26.33
C ASN A 371 8.68 -31.63 26.89
N LEU A 372 7.85 -30.95 26.08
CA LEU A 372 7.02 -29.81 26.49
C LEU A 372 5.52 -30.17 26.62
N ILE A 373 5.17 -31.46 26.57
CA ILE A 373 3.81 -31.95 26.74
C ILE A 373 3.61 -32.35 28.21
N LYS A 374 3.48 -31.36 29.11
CA LYS A 374 2.89 -31.53 30.44
C LYS A 374 2.06 -30.31 30.79
#